data_AF-A0A7C8YDV4-F1
#
_entry.id   AF-A0A7C8YDV4-F1
#
_cell.length_a   1.000
_cell.length_b   1.000
_cell.length_c   1.000
_cell.angle_alpha   90.00
_cell.angle_beta   90.00
_cell.angle_gamma   90.00
#
_symmetry.space_group_name_H-M   'P 1'
#
loop_
_entity.id
_entity.type
_entity.pdbx_description
1 polymer ?
#
loop_
_entity_poly.entity_id
_entity_poly.type
_entity_poly.pdbx_seq_one_letter_code
_entity_poly.pdbx_strand_id
1 'polypeptide(L)'
;LRIKYPEIVTLNNMTIFALDDSAIFHGGSAYVHDVKFHIVPNCLLKLVDLEALPATTMLPSLLTGETLTVTTAVGGGVISPMRINYVLIKSPDLLYNLKIVVHGLALP
;
A
#
# COMPACT_ATOMS: atom_id res chain seq x y z
N LEU A 1 3.52 -19.91 20.84
CA LEU A 1 3.85 -18.55 20.36
C LEU A 1 2.61 -17.67 20.52
N ARG A 2 2.75 -16.46 21.07
CA ARG A 2 1.66 -15.46 21.08
C ARG A 2 1.67 -14.75 19.72
N ILE A 3 0.60 -14.86 18.95
CA ILE A 3 0.49 -14.19 17.65
C ILE A 3 0.20 -12.70 17.92
N LYS A 4 1.09 -11.82 17.47
CA LYS A 4 0.98 -10.37 17.70
C LYS A 4 -0.08 -9.70 16.82
N TYR A 5 -0.37 -10.27 15.64
CA TYR A 5 -1.31 -9.76 14.65
C TYR A 5 -2.19 -10.91 14.10
N PRO A 6 -3.15 -11.41 14.90
CA PRO A 6 -4.02 -12.51 14.50
C PRO A 6 -4.84 -12.20 13.24
N GLU A 7 -5.19 -10.93 13.02
CA GLU A 7 -5.94 -10.47 11.85
C GLU A 7 -5.23 -10.76 10.53
N ILE A 8 -3.90 -10.65 10.47
CA ILE A 8 -3.12 -10.95 9.27
C ILE A 8 -3.21 -12.44 8.94
N VAL A 9 -3.26 -13.30 9.95
CA VAL A 9 -3.35 -14.76 9.79
C VAL A 9 -4.68 -15.17 9.15
N THR A 10 -5.72 -14.35 9.32
CA THR A 10 -7.06 -14.61 8.77
C THR A 10 -7.23 -14.16 7.32
N LEU A 11 -6.25 -13.45 6.74
CA LEU A 11 -6.37 -12.92 5.39
C LEU A 11 -6.18 -14.01 4.34
N ASN A 12 -7.03 -14.00 3.32
CA ASN A 12 -6.91 -14.91 2.19
C ASN A 12 -5.75 -14.50 1.28
N ASN A 13 -5.60 -13.20 1.06
CA ASN A 13 -4.51 -12.56 0.33
C ASN A 13 -4.45 -11.08 0.74
N MET A 14 -3.41 -10.34 0.31
CA MET A 14 -3.26 -8.92 0.65
C MET A 14 -2.36 -8.15 -0.30
N THR A 15 -2.52 -6.83 -0.32
CA THR A 15 -1.57 -5.90 -0.94
C THR A 15 -0.91 -5.06 0.14
N ILE A 16 0.41 -4.92 0.11
CA ILE A 16 1.19 -4.16 1.08
C ILE A 16 1.89 -3.00 0.39
N PHE A 17 1.77 -1.80 0.96
CA PHE A 17 2.52 -0.62 0.56
C PHE A 17 3.67 -0.38 1.55
N ALA A 18 4.84 -0.95 1.25
CA ALA A 18 5.98 -0.94 2.15
C ALA A 18 6.75 0.38 2.09
N LEU A 19 7.07 0.94 3.25
CA LEU A 19 7.92 2.12 3.39
C LEU A 19 9.41 1.72 3.39
N ASP A 20 10.26 2.53 2.77
CA ASP A 20 11.72 2.39 2.91
C ASP A 20 12.15 2.62 4.38
N ASP A 21 13.20 1.95 4.84
CA ASP A 21 13.71 2.09 6.24
C ASP A 21 13.93 3.55 6.63
N SER A 22 14.47 4.36 5.72
CA SER A 22 14.65 5.78 5.96
C SER A 22 13.32 6.50 6.24
N ALA A 23 12.22 6.12 5.60
CA ALA A 23 10.90 6.73 5.84
C ALA A 23 10.36 6.39 7.23
N ILE A 24 10.69 5.21 7.74
CA ILE A 24 10.33 4.78 9.10
C ILE A 24 11.03 5.68 10.14
N PHE A 25 12.27 6.09 9.89
CA PHE A 25 13.04 6.92 10.83
C PHE A 25 12.79 8.43 10.69
N HIS A 26 12.35 8.92 9.54
CA HIS A 26 12.18 10.36 9.26
C HIS A 26 10.71 10.82 9.23
N GLY A 27 9.75 9.94 8.92
CA GLY A 27 8.33 10.25 8.83
C GLY A 27 7.65 10.15 10.18
N GLY A 28 7.05 11.23 10.67
CA GLY A 28 6.43 11.30 12.00
C GLY A 28 5.60 10.07 12.38
N SER A 29 5.70 9.70 13.66
CA SER A 29 5.23 8.45 14.29
C SER A 29 3.93 7.86 13.73
N ALA A 30 2.91 8.68 13.43
CA ALA A 30 1.56 8.22 13.06
C ALA A 30 1.48 7.45 11.72
N TYR A 31 2.16 7.89 10.66
CA TYR A 31 2.10 7.21 9.35
C TYR A 31 2.93 5.92 9.33
N VAL A 32 3.95 5.84 10.19
CA VAL A 32 4.88 4.72 10.27
C VAL A 32 4.46 3.67 11.29
N HIS A 33 3.73 4.04 12.36
CA HIS A 33 3.52 3.16 13.52
C HIS A 33 2.56 2.00 13.29
N ASP A 34 1.61 2.09 12.35
CA ASP A 34 0.64 1.02 12.15
C ASP A 34 0.79 0.33 10.79
N VAL A 35 1.45 -0.82 10.80
CA VAL A 35 1.60 -1.72 9.64
C VAL A 35 0.25 -2.06 9.01
N LYS A 36 -0.84 -2.12 9.78
CA LYS A 36 -2.17 -2.42 9.26
C LYS A 36 -2.70 -1.34 8.31
N PHE A 37 -2.31 -0.09 8.51
CA PHE A 37 -2.70 1.01 7.62
C PHE A 37 -2.16 0.81 6.19
N HIS A 38 -0.99 0.19 6.08
CA HIS A 38 -0.32 -0.06 4.81
C HIS A 38 -0.75 -1.35 4.12
N ILE A 39 -1.72 -2.08 4.67
CA ILE A 39 -2.21 -3.35 4.15
C ILE A 39 -3.63 -3.17 3.63
N VAL A 40 -3.87 -3.55 2.37
CA VAL A 40 -5.21 -3.75 1.81
C VAL A 40 -5.57 -5.24 1.95
N PRO A 41 -6.55 -5.61 2.79
CA PRO A 41 -6.88 -7.00 3.06
C PRO A 41 -7.72 -7.62 1.93
N ASN A 42 -7.51 -8.91 1.68
CA ASN A 42 -8.29 -9.74 0.76
C ASN A 42 -8.37 -9.20 -0.68
N CYS A 43 -7.31 -8.50 -1.10
CA CYS A 43 -7.15 -8.00 -2.45
C CYS A 43 -5.68 -8.12 -2.92
N LEU A 44 -5.48 -8.55 -4.16
CA LEU A 44 -4.18 -8.52 -4.85
C LEU A 44 -4.25 -7.44 -5.92
N LEU A 45 -3.51 -6.35 -5.73
CA LEU A 45 -3.46 -5.24 -6.66
C LEU A 45 -2.04 -5.12 -7.18
N LYS A 46 -1.79 -5.55 -8.41
CA LYS A 46 -0.54 -5.24 -9.13
C LYS A 46 -0.57 -3.81 -9.65
N LEU A 47 0.56 -3.34 -10.19
CA LEU A 47 0.62 -1.99 -10.76
C LEU A 47 -0.47 -1.76 -11.82
N VAL A 48 -0.66 -2.71 -12.73
CA VAL A 48 -1.69 -2.63 -13.78
C VAL A 48 -3.10 -2.48 -13.22
N ASP A 49 -3.40 -3.12 -12.09
CA ASP A 49 -4.71 -3.03 -11.44
C ASP A 49 -4.87 -1.64 -10.82
N LEU A 50 -3.83 -1.12 -10.19
CA LEU A 50 -3.80 0.22 -9.60
C LEU A 50 -3.93 1.33 -10.66
N GLU A 51 -3.30 1.17 -11.82
CA GLU A 51 -3.40 2.10 -12.95
C GLU A 51 -4.79 2.13 -13.59
N ALA A 52 -5.52 1.01 -13.51
CA ALA A 52 -6.90 0.92 -13.98
C ALA A 52 -7.91 1.58 -13.02
N LEU A 53 -7.51 1.90 -11.78
CA LEU A 53 -8.39 2.55 -10.83
C LEU A 53 -8.49 4.06 -11.12
N PRO A 54 -9.69 4.65 -10.98
CA PRO A 54 -9.84 6.10 -11.00
C PRO A 54 -8.97 6.75 -9.91
N ALA A 55 -8.45 7.94 -10.21
CA ALA A 55 -7.91 8.82 -9.18
C ALA A 55 -8.98 9.03 -8.09
N THR A 56 -8.53 9.19 -6.84
CA THR A 56 -9.34 9.32 -5.62
C THR A 56 -10.05 8.04 -5.16
N THR A 57 -9.80 6.89 -5.81
CA THR A 57 -10.31 5.60 -5.31
C THR A 57 -9.80 5.33 -3.89
N MET A 58 -10.70 5.04 -2.96
CA MET A 58 -10.37 4.70 -1.57
C MET A 58 -10.29 3.18 -1.41
N LEU A 59 -9.13 2.70 -1.00
CA LEU A 59 -8.85 1.31 -0.70
C LEU A 59 -8.96 1.11 0.82
N PRO A 60 -9.81 0.19 1.31
CA PRO A 60 -9.90 -0.08 2.73
C PRO A 60 -8.58 -0.65 3.23
N SER A 61 -8.04 -0.09 4.32
CA SER A 61 -6.86 -0.65 4.98
C SER A 61 -7.27 -1.71 6.00
N LEU A 62 -6.30 -2.50 6.48
CA LEU A 62 -6.50 -3.44 7.59
C LEU A 62 -6.68 -2.70 8.93
N LEU A 63 -6.32 -1.41 9.00
CA LEU A 63 -6.65 -0.56 10.13
C LEU A 63 -8.11 -0.11 10.02
N THR A 64 -8.97 -0.63 10.90
CA THR A 64 -10.42 -0.36 10.87
C THR A 64 -10.73 1.14 10.85
N GLY A 65 -11.50 1.57 9.86
CA GLY A 65 -11.92 2.96 9.69
C GLY A 65 -10.98 3.81 8.83
N GLU A 66 -9.80 3.29 8.48
CA GLU A 66 -8.79 4.00 7.71
C GLU A 66 -8.69 3.47 6.27
N THR A 67 -8.37 4.36 5.33
CA THR A 67 -8.28 4.03 3.90
C THR A 67 -7.02 4.61 3.25
N LEU A 68 -6.55 3.92 2.22
CA LEU A 68 -5.49 4.38 1.32
C LEU A 68 -6.12 4.95 0.07
N THR A 69 -5.76 6.16 -0.32
CA THR A 69 -6.31 6.84 -1.49
C THR A 69 -5.38 6.68 -2.69
N VAL A 70 -5.91 6.25 -3.82
CA VAL A 70 -5.23 6.29 -5.12
C VAL A 70 -5.12 7.75 -5.57
N THR A 71 -3.91 8.28 -5.69
CA THR A 71 -3.66 9.70 -5.99
C THR A 71 -2.82 9.89 -7.23
N THR A 72 -3.00 9.06 -8.27
CA THR A 72 -2.28 9.19 -9.55
C THR A 72 -2.19 10.64 -10.00
N ALA A 73 -1.02 11.05 -10.49
CA ALA A 73 -0.97 12.22 -11.36
C ALA A 73 -1.84 11.91 -12.60
N VAL A 74 -2.69 12.85 -12.99
CA VAL A 74 -3.61 12.70 -14.11
C VAL A 74 -2.86 12.16 -15.34
N GLY A 75 -3.40 11.13 -15.99
CA GLY A 75 -2.91 10.68 -17.31
C GLY A 75 -2.13 9.36 -17.39
N GLY A 76 -2.14 8.52 -16.34
CA GLY A 76 -1.80 7.07 -16.39
C GLY A 76 -0.71 6.68 -17.41
N GLY A 77 0.56 6.75 -16.99
CA GLY A 77 1.69 6.33 -17.83
C GLY A 77 3.02 6.77 -17.23
N VAL A 78 4.12 6.49 -17.95
CA VAL A 78 5.51 6.81 -17.54
C VAL A 78 5.71 8.29 -17.16
N ILE A 79 4.84 9.17 -17.66
CA ILE A 79 4.86 10.63 -17.43
C ILE A 79 4.19 11.02 -16.09
N SER A 80 3.31 10.17 -15.56
CA SER A 80 2.52 10.41 -14.34
C SER A 80 2.62 9.20 -13.40
N PRO A 81 3.65 9.11 -12.56
CA PRO A 81 3.90 7.91 -11.79
C PRO A 81 2.83 7.69 -10.70
N MET A 82 2.49 6.42 -10.50
CA MET A 82 1.46 5.98 -9.56
C MET A 82 1.76 6.41 -8.12
N ARG A 83 0.71 6.84 -7.40
CA ARG A 83 0.82 7.33 -6.03
C ARG A 83 -0.30 6.78 -5.15
N ILE A 84 0.04 6.50 -3.89
CA ILE A 84 -0.91 6.16 -2.83
C ILE A 84 -0.74 7.17 -1.71
N ASN A 85 -1.83 7.80 -1.27
CA ASN A 85 -1.80 8.88 -0.28
C ASN A 85 -0.75 9.96 -0.62
N TYR A 86 -0.66 10.33 -1.90
CA TYR A 86 0.32 11.28 -2.46
C TYR A 86 1.78 10.81 -2.45
N VAL A 87 2.09 9.65 -1.86
CA VAL A 87 3.41 9.04 -1.85
C VAL A 87 3.63 8.23 -3.12
N LEU A 88 4.79 8.43 -3.74
CA LEU A 88 5.19 7.73 -4.97
C LEU A 88 5.36 6.22 -4.71
N ILE A 89 4.78 5.39 -5.57
CA ILE A 89 5.19 3.99 -5.70
C ILE A 89 6.51 3.96 -6.48
N LYS A 90 7.62 3.77 -5.76
CA LYS A 90 8.99 3.75 -6.29
C LYS A 90 9.36 2.38 -6.86
N SER A 91 8.88 1.32 -6.22
CA SER A 91 9.16 -0.07 -6.60
C SER A 91 7.85 -0.83 -6.77
N PRO A 92 7.18 -0.71 -7.92
CA PRO A 92 5.94 -1.44 -8.18
C PRO A 92 6.19 -2.94 -8.29
N ASP A 93 5.21 -3.75 -7.87
CA ASP A 93 5.24 -5.21 -7.96
C ASP A 93 6.54 -5.84 -7.41
N LEU A 94 7.12 -5.22 -6.37
CA LEU A 94 8.39 -5.61 -5.75
C LEU A 94 8.42 -7.09 -5.35
N LEU A 95 7.29 -7.60 -4.87
CA LEU A 95 7.05 -9.00 -4.62
C LEU A 95 5.60 -9.31 -4.93
N TYR A 96 5.32 -10.39 -5.66
CA TYR A 96 3.95 -10.85 -5.84
C TYR A 96 3.86 -12.38 -5.97
N ASN A 97 2.75 -12.94 -5.49
CA ASN A 97 2.36 -14.33 -5.69
C ASN A 97 0.83 -14.46 -5.50
N LEU A 98 0.34 -15.69 -5.31
CA LEU A 98 -1.10 -15.98 -5.13
C LEU A 98 -1.69 -15.48 -3.79
N LYS A 99 -0.87 -14.97 -2.89
CA LYS A 99 -1.24 -14.57 -1.52
C LYS A 99 -0.87 -13.12 -1.19
N ILE A 100 0.11 -12.54 -1.85
CA ILE A 100 0.59 -11.20 -1.52
C ILE A 100 1.03 -10.44 -2.76
N VAL A 101 0.79 -9.13 -2.78
CA VAL A 101 1.51 -8.15 -3.62
C VAL A 101 2.16 -7.12 -2.71
N VAL A 102 3.39 -6.72 -3.00
CA VAL A 102 4.12 -5.68 -2.27
C VAL A 102 4.56 -4.60 -3.26
N HIS A 103 4.26 -3.36 -2.91
CA HIS A 103 4.75 -2.17 -3.59
C HIS A 103 5.64 -1.38 -2.65
N GLY A 104 6.82 -0.95 -3.11
CA GLY A 104 7.70 -0.06 -2.36
C GLY A 104 7.31 1.41 -2.56
N LEU A 105 7.07 2.12 -1.48
CA LEU A 105 6.78 3.55 -1.45
C LEU A 105 8.07 4.37 -1.23
N ALA A 106 8.11 5.57 -1.81
CA ALA A 106 9.12 6.57 -1.51
C ALA A 106 8.91 7.21 -0.12
N LEU A 107 9.81 8.11 0.24
CA LEU A 107 9.63 9.00 1.39
C LEU A 107 8.40 9.91 1.18
N PRO A 108 7.52 10.08 2.20
CA PRO A 108 6.46 11.08 2.19
C PRO A 108 6.97 12.51 2.04
#